data_AF-A0ABC8QLC8-F1
#
_entry.id   AF-A0ABC8QLC8-F1
#
_cell.length_a   1.000
_cell.length_b   1.000
_cell.length_c   1.000
_cell.angle_alpha   90.00
_cell.angle_beta   90.00
_cell.angle_gamma   90.00
#
_symmetry.space_group_name_H-M   'P 1'
#
loop_
_entity.id
_entity.type
_entity.pdbx_description
1 polymer ?
#
loop_
_entity_poly.entity_id
_entity_poly.type
_entity_poly.pdbx_seq_one_letter_code
_entity_poly.pdbx_strand_id
1 'polypeptide(L)'
;MVEPEVKILSLSILSPGRPDIVLPIPEDGNPKGLWFTLKEGSCYSLRFSFQVHNNIVSGFKYTNTVWKTGVKVDSTKEMLGTFGPQQEPYTYEMPEETNPSGFFARGSYTARSTVNSVK
;
A
#
# COMPACT_ATOMS: atom_id res chain seq x y z
N MET A 1 -24.34 15.48 -8.43
CA MET A 1 -23.21 15.46 -7.47
C MET A 1 -22.10 14.66 -8.13
N VAL A 2 -20.87 15.18 -8.15
CA VAL A 2 -19.73 14.45 -8.73
C VAL A 2 -19.25 13.40 -7.73
N GLU A 3 -18.92 12.20 -8.20
CA GLU A 3 -18.37 11.14 -7.35
C GLU A 3 -16.97 11.52 -6.84
N PRO A 4 -16.62 11.15 -5.59
CA PRO A 4 -15.27 11.40 -5.08
C PRO A 4 -14.26 10.58 -5.88
N GLU A 5 -13.13 11.21 -6.22
CA GLU A 5 -12.06 10.57 -6.95
C GLU A 5 -10.79 10.54 -6.10
N VAL A 6 -10.16 9.38 -6.01
CA VAL A 6 -8.88 9.21 -5.31
C VAL A 6 -7.82 8.78 -6.29
N LYS A 7 -6.76 9.58 -6.42
CA LYS A 7 -5.60 9.26 -7.24
C LYS A 7 -4.42 8.91 -6.34
N ILE A 8 -3.98 7.65 -6.39
CA ILE A 8 -2.75 7.21 -5.73
C ILE A 8 -1.56 7.75 -6.54
N LEU A 9 -0.64 8.44 -5.86
CA LEU A 9 0.55 9.02 -6.48
C LEU A 9 1.76 8.10 -6.32
N SER A 10 1.97 7.57 -5.11
CA SER A 10 3.11 6.70 -4.82
C SER A 10 2.86 5.81 -3.61
N LEU A 11 3.51 4.65 -3.61
CA LEU A 11 3.72 3.82 -2.43
C LEU A 11 5.19 3.93 -2.02
N SER A 12 5.48 4.14 -0.75
CA SER A 12 6.85 4.09 -0.22
C SER A 12 6.96 3.01 0.83
N ILE A 13 8.10 2.33 0.86
CA ILE A 13 8.50 1.42 1.93
C ILE A 13 9.52 2.18 2.78
N LEU A 14 9.16 2.45 4.03
CA LEU A 14 10.08 3.01 5.01
C LEU A 14 10.71 1.85 5.76
N SER A 15 12.01 1.93 6.02
CA SER A 15 12.72 0.92 6.77
C SER A 15 13.72 1.60 7.69
N PRO A 16 13.68 1.33 9.01
CA PRO A 16 14.62 1.94 9.94
C PRO A 16 16.08 1.74 9.51
N GLY A 17 16.85 2.84 9.49
CA GLY A 17 18.27 2.82 9.16
C GLY A 17 18.60 2.63 7.67
N ARG A 18 17.62 2.79 6.75
CA ARG A 18 17.84 2.78 5.31
C ARG A 18 17.03 3.88 4.62
N PRO A 19 17.45 4.33 3.42
CA PRO A 19 16.62 5.21 2.61
C PRO A 19 15.28 4.56 2.25
N ASP A 20 14.23 5.37 2.21
CA ASP A 20 12.91 4.95 1.75
C ASP A 20 12.98 4.43 0.32
N ILE A 21 12.26 3.33 0.05
CA ILE A 21 12.08 2.82 -1.31
C ILE A 21 10.79 3.42 -1.84
N VAL A 22 10.88 4.32 -2.82
CA VAL A 22 9.70 4.89 -3.49
C VAL A 22 9.33 4.01 -4.68
N LEU A 23 8.09 3.50 -4.68
CA LEU A 23 7.50 2.67 -5.71
C LEU A 23 6.46 3.50 -6.48
N PRO A 24 6.81 4.01 -7.67
CA PRO A 24 5.84 4.67 -8.54
C PRO A 24 4.77 3.66 -8.97
N ILE A 25 3.51 4.08 -8.98
CA ILE A 25 2.40 3.23 -9.43
C ILE A 25 2.29 3.34 -10.95
N PRO A 26 2.42 2.23 -11.71
CA PRO A 26 2.24 2.25 -13.15
C PRO A 26 0.79 2.56 -13.54
N GLU A 27 0.56 3.11 -14.73
CA GLU A 27 -0.77 3.53 -15.20
C GLU A 27 -1.79 2.37 -15.24
N ASP A 28 -1.32 1.15 -15.56
CA ASP A 28 -2.13 -0.07 -15.58
C ASP A 28 -2.28 -0.71 -14.20
N GLY A 29 -1.67 -0.13 -13.16
CA GLY A 29 -1.66 -0.62 -11.78
C GLY A 29 -0.89 -1.93 -11.57
N ASN A 30 -0.24 -2.48 -12.59
CA ASN A 30 0.36 -3.82 -12.56
C ASN A 30 1.86 -3.75 -12.89
N PRO A 31 2.74 -3.65 -11.87
CA PRO A 31 4.18 -3.72 -12.10
C PRO A 31 4.57 -5.09 -12.68
N LYS A 32 5.42 -5.08 -13.72
CA LYS A 32 5.89 -6.31 -14.36
C LYS A 32 7.08 -6.89 -13.61
N GLY A 33 7.00 -8.17 -13.26
CA GLY A 33 8.11 -8.90 -12.63
C GLY A 33 8.29 -8.58 -11.14
N LEU A 34 9.54 -8.61 -10.67
CA LEU A 34 9.89 -8.32 -9.29
C LEU A 34 9.79 -6.81 -9.03
N TRP A 35 8.84 -6.40 -8.20
CA TRP A 35 8.61 -4.97 -7.93
C TRP A 35 9.58 -4.38 -6.90
N PHE A 36 9.85 -5.13 -5.82
CA PHE A 36 10.80 -4.73 -4.77
C PHE A 36 11.28 -5.96 -3.98
N THR A 37 12.32 -5.76 -3.17
CA THR A 37 12.87 -6.78 -2.26
C THR A 37 12.92 -6.26 -0.84
N LEU A 38 12.50 -7.08 0.12
CA LEU A 38 12.63 -6.80 1.55
C LEU A 38 13.61 -7.78 2.19
N LYS A 39 14.37 -7.29 3.17
CA LYS A 39 15.27 -8.15 3.95
C LYS A 39 14.42 -8.89 4.99
N GLU A 40 14.62 -10.20 5.12
CA GLU A 40 13.96 -10.97 6.17
C GLU A 40 14.22 -10.38 7.56
N GLY A 41 13.23 -10.44 8.44
CA GLY A 41 13.32 -9.89 9.80
C GLY A 41 13.49 -8.38 9.89
N SER A 42 13.46 -7.64 8.78
CA SER A 42 13.49 -6.17 8.84
C SER A 42 12.10 -5.61 9.13
N CYS A 43 12.05 -4.61 10.00
CA CYS A 43 10.89 -3.76 10.16
C CYS A 43 10.68 -2.88 8.92
N TYR A 44 9.43 -2.64 8.58
CA TYR A 44 9.05 -1.68 7.56
C TYR A 44 7.66 -1.10 7.84
N SER A 45 7.40 0.10 7.33
CA SER A 45 6.04 0.64 7.20
C SER A 45 5.75 0.94 5.73
N LEU A 46 4.47 0.97 5.38
CA LEU A 46 4.01 1.39 4.05
C LEU A 46 3.46 2.81 4.16
N ARG A 47 3.92 3.72 3.29
CA ARG A 47 3.39 5.08 3.19
C ARG A 47 2.77 5.33 1.84
N PHE A 48 1.50 5.70 1.84
CA PHE A 48 0.77 6.11 0.64
C PHE A 48 0.81 7.62 0.50
N SER A 49 1.01 8.09 -0.72
CA SER A 49 0.66 9.46 -1.10
C SER A 49 -0.49 9.42 -2.10
N PHE A 50 -1.54 10.21 -1.84
CA PHE A 50 -2.72 10.24 -2.68
C PHE A 50 -3.40 11.61 -2.66
N GLN A 51 -4.11 11.93 -3.73
CA GLN A 51 -4.93 13.14 -3.84
C GLN A 51 -6.40 12.78 -3.93
N VAL A 52 -7.22 13.60 -3.30
CA VAL A 52 -8.68 13.49 -3.33
C VAL A 52 -9.23 14.67 -4.13
N HIS A 53 -10.10 14.38 -5.08
CA HIS A 53 -10.76 15.36 -5.93
C HIS A 53 -12.28 15.22 -5.84
N ASN A 54 -12.97 16.24 -6.35
CA ASN A 54 -14.42 16.32 -6.55
C ASN A 54 -15.28 16.36 -5.27
N ASN A 55 -15.10 15.44 -4.33
CA ASN A 55 -15.94 15.32 -3.14
C ASN A 55 -15.22 14.60 -1.98
N ILE A 56 -15.84 14.60 -0.80
CA ILE A 56 -15.35 13.88 0.38
C ILE A 56 -15.41 12.38 0.14
N VAL A 57 -14.31 11.70 0.48
CA VAL A 57 -14.22 10.24 0.54
C VAL A 57 -14.44 9.80 1.98
N SER A 58 -15.57 9.18 2.28
CA SER A 58 -15.83 8.54 3.57
C SER A 58 -15.45 7.07 3.57
N GLY A 59 -14.92 6.61 4.70
CA GLY A 59 -14.59 5.19 4.90
C GLY A 59 -13.53 4.69 3.92
N PHE A 60 -12.53 5.52 3.61
CA PHE A 60 -11.43 5.14 2.75
C PHE A 60 -10.68 3.97 3.38
N LYS A 61 -10.57 2.87 2.65
CA LYS A 61 -10.08 1.59 3.16
C LYS A 61 -9.02 1.02 2.24
N TYR A 62 -7.91 0.62 2.83
CA TYR A 62 -6.87 -0.17 2.19
C TYR A 62 -7.12 -1.66 2.42
N THR A 63 -6.89 -2.48 1.41
CA THR A 63 -6.87 -3.94 1.54
C THR A 63 -5.66 -4.49 0.81
N ASN A 64 -4.83 -5.22 1.54
CA ASN A 64 -3.71 -5.97 1.00
C ASN A 64 -4.00 -7.46 1.15
N THR A 65 -3.65 -8.25 0.16
CA THR A 65 -3.63 -9.70 0.28
C THR A 65 -2.32 -10.19 -0.29
N VAL A 66 -1.66 -11.07 0.44
CA VAL A 66 -0.34 -11.58 0.09
C VAL A 66 -0.43 -13.09 -0.12
N TRP A 67 0.21 -13.56 -1.19
CA TRP A 67 0.30 -14.96 -1.56
C TRP A 67 1.75 -15.40 -1.67
N LYS A 68 2.00 -16.64 -1.25
CA LYS A 68 3.24 -17.36 -1.49
C LYS A 68 2.91 -18.66 -2.22
N THR A 69 3.57 -18.91 -3.35
CA THR A 69 3.37 -20.12 -4.16
C THR A 69 1.89 -20.44 -4.43
N GLY A 70 1.08 -19.41 -4.72
CA GLY A 70 -0.36 -19.53 -4.96
C GLY A 70 -1.25 -19.64 -3.73
N VAL A 71 -0.68 -19.83 -2.54
CA VAL A 71 -1.41 -19.94 -1.26
C VAL A 71 -1.48 -18.57 -0.60
N LYS A 72 -2.67 -18.16 -0.15
CA LYS A 72 -2.86 -16.93 0.61
C LYS A 72 -2.20 -17.07 1.99
N VAL A 73 -1.27 -16.18 2.30
CA VAL A 73 -0.51 -16.21 3.56
C VAL A 73 -0.85 -15.04 4.49
N ASP A 74 -1.37 -13.94 3.95
CA ASP A 74 -1.75 -12.77 4.75
C ASP A 74 -2.90 -11.98 4.10
N SER A 75 -3.65 -11.22 4.91
CA SER A 75 -4.76 -10.38 4.48
C SER A 75 -5.03 -9.22 5.44
N THR A 76 -4.50 -8.04 5.13
CA THR A 76 -4.73 -6.82 5.90
C THR A 76 -5.88 -6.01 5.31
N LYS A 77 -6.77 -5.49 6.17
CA LYS A 77 -7.80 -4.52 5.83
C LYS A 77 -7.75 -3.37 6.84
N GLU A 78 -7.39 -2.18 6.37
CA GLU A 78 -7.19 -1.01 7.23
C GLU A 78 -8.14 0.12 6.84
N MET A 79 -8.83 0.69 7.83
CA MET A 79 -9.66 1.88 7.66
C MET A 79 -8.77 3.12 7.79
N LEU A 80 -8.53 3.79 6.67
CA LEU A 80 -7.68 4.97 6.61
C LEU A 80 -8.41 6.23 7.10
N GLY A 81 -9.74 6.27 6.97
CA GLY A 81 -10.60 7.33 7.51
C GLY A 81 -11.39 8.09 6.46
N THR A 82 -11.57 9.39 6.69
CA THR A 82 -12.35 10.28 5.81
C THR A 82 -11.46 11.42 5.33
N PHE A 83 -11.47 11.68 4.03
CA PHE A 83 -10.59 12.66 3.39
C PHE A 83 -11.40 13.60 2.49
N GLY A 84 -11.12 14.90 2.57
CA GLY A 84 -11.76 15.92 1.73
C GLY A 84 -10.94 16.23 0.48
N PRO A 85 -11.52 16.92 -0.52
CA PRO A 85 -10.75 17.36 -1.68
C PRO A 85 -9.76 18.46 -1.29
N GLN A 86 -8.50 18.34 -1.74
CA GLN A 86 -7.47 19.36 -1.54
C GLN A 86 -6.37 19.26 -2.61
N GLN A 87 -5.62 20.35 -2.81
CA GLN A 87 -4.54 20.41 -3.80
C GLN A 87 -3.30 19.63 -3.33
N GLU A 88 -2.92 19.79 -2.07
CA GLU A 88 -1.80 19.09 -1.46
C GLU A 88 -2.11 17.59 -1.28
N PRO A 89 -1.20 16.68 -1.66
CA PRO A 89 -1.39 15.25 -1.43
C PRO A 89 -1.49 14.91 0.06
N TYR A 90 -2.42 14.01 0.40
CA TYR A 90 -2.41 13.33 1.69
C TYR A 90 -1.26 12.34 1.75
N THR A 91 -0.77 12.14 2.98
CA THR A 91 0.18 11.08 3.31
C THR A 91 -0.40 10.24 4.43
N TYR A 92 -0.42 8.93 4.24
CA TYR A 92 -0.84 7.98 5.28
C TYR A 92 0.23 6.92 5.44
N GLU A 93 0.71 6.74 6.67
CA GLU A 93 1.66 5.70 7.03
C GLU A 93 0.94 4.60 7.81
N MET A 94 1.09 3.36 7.32
CA MET A 94 0.58 2.17 7.98
C MET A 94 1.40 1.85 9.24
N PRO A 95 0.82 1.11 10.20
CA PRO A 95 1.59 0.56 11.31
C PRO A 95 2.83 -0.21 10.82
N GLU A 96 3.89 -0.17 11.62
CA GLU A 96 5.11 -0.92 11.35
C GLU A 96 4.84 -2.43 11.40
N GLU A 97 5.37 -3.15 10.42
CA GLU A 97 5.33 -4.61 10.31
C GLU A 97 6.75 -5.16 10.27
N THR A 98 6.93 -6.43 10.66
CA THR A 98 8.20 -7.14 10.56
C THR A 98 8.15 -8.21 9.50
N ASN A 99 9.10 -8.19 8.56
CA ASN A 99 9.19 -9.23 7.53
C ASN A 99 9.39 -10.61 8.15
N PRO A 100 8.73 -11.66 7.63
CA PRO A 100 8.93 -13.01 8.12
C PRO A 100 10.40 -13.45 7.91
N SER A 101 10.88 -14.33 8.77
CA SER A 101 12.26 -14.81 8.74
C SER A 101 12.35 -16.33 8.74
N GLY A 102 13.50 -16.84 8.28
CA GLY A 102 13.78 -18.27 8.22
C GLY A 102 13.68 -18.84 6.79
N PHE A 103 14.27 -20.03 6.61
CA PHE A 103 14.45 -20.64 5.29
C PHE A 103 13.14 -20.75 4.50
N PHE A 104 12.06 -21.17 5.16
CA PHE A 104 10.74 -21.31 4.53
C PHE A 104 10.00 -19.99 4.31
N ALA A 105 10.44 -18.89 4.92
CA ALA A 105 9.87 -17.56 4.69
C ALA A 105 10.51 -16.86 3.48
N ARG A 106 11.76 -17.16 3.14
CA ARG A 106 12.41 -16.58 1.96
C ARG A 106 11.72 -16.99 0.66
N GLY A 107 11.84 -16.15 -0.37
CA GLY A 107 11.31 -16.39 -1.71
C GLY A 107 10.39 -15.27 -2.19
N SER A 108 9.75 -15.51 -3.34
CA SER A 108 8.88 -14.52 -3.98
C SER A 108 7.46 -14.58 -3.44
N TYR A 109 6.88 -13.39 -3.30
CA TYR A 109 5.50 -13.18 -2.90
C TYR A 109 4.78 -12.37 -3.97
N THR A 110 3.48 -12.61 -4.10
CA THR A 110 2.58 -11.76 -4.89
C THR A 110 1.69 -11.00 -3.93
N ALA A 111 1.47 -9.72 -4.18
CA ALA A 111 0.52 -8.92 -3.42
C ALA A 111 -0.55 -8.35 -4.35
N ARG A 112 -1.77 -8.20 -3.82
CA ARG A 112 -2.86 -7.46 -4.46
C ARG A 112 -3.35 -6.45 -3.46
N SER A 113 -3.13 -5.20 -3.81
CA SER A 113 -3.54 -4.04 -3.03
C SER A 113 -4.73 -3.38 -3.70
N THR A 114 -5.74 -3.01 -2.92
CA THR A 114 -6.90 -2.26 -3.39
C THR A 114 -7.21 -1.14 -2.40
N VAL A 115 -7.59 0.01 -2.93
CA VAL A 115 -8.12 1.14 -2.17
C VAL A 115 -9.57 1.33 -2.58
N ASN A 116 -10.48 1.42 -1.60
CA ASN A 116 -11.90 1.56 -1.86
C ASN A 116 -12.52 2.53 -0.87
N SER A 117 -13.56 3.23 -1.30
CA SER A 117 -14.38 4.09 -0.45
C SER A 117 -15.64 3.34 -0.03
N VAL A 118 -16.16 3.61 1.17
CA VAL A 118 -17.49 3.13 1.55
C VAL A 118 -18.51 4.11 0.96
N LYS A 119 -19.43 3.59 0.14
CA LYS A 119 -20.55 4.36 -0.42
C LYS A 119 -21.47 4.88 0.67
#